data_AF-A0A7X7FUM1-F1
#
_entry.id   AF-A0A7X7FUM1-F1
#
_cell.length_a   1.000
_cell.length_b   1.000
_cell.length_c   1.000
_cell.angle_alpha   90.00
_cell.angle_beta   90.00
_cell.angle_gamma   90.00
#
_symmetry.space_group_name_H-M   'P 1'
#
loop_
_entity.id
_entity.type
_entity.pdbx_description
1 polymer ?
#
loop_
_entity_poly.entity_id
_entity_poly.type
_entity_poly.pdbx_seq_one_letter_code
_entity_poly.pdbx_strand_id
1 'polypeptide(L)'
;MKREIESWYNEFSRFRATAKPVLSLEQKRSAKGYFARYGFKIKTDWHNYYTAMTGEFSEKYIPGDLMYTVIVPYLNYMPFESAYQDKSFYSRLFPNVLQPECIVQRTHSFFYNNEYLPILKEEAIELCKNMEQVIIKPTIFSCQGRGVKLITFKNGKTNDGLTVEELFNLYGDNFIIQKRIKQHQFFASLNGSSLNTMRILTLRMGNEIVSLSHAV
;
A
#
# COMPACT_ATOMS: atom_id res chain seq x y z
N MET A 1 4.81 7.94 5.76
CA MET A 1 6.06 8.57 5.27
C MET A 1 7.43 8.11 5.82
N LYS A 2 7.89 8.42 7.06
CA LYS A 2 9.31 8.18 7.45
C LYS A 2 9.81 6.74 7.22
N ARG A 3 9.04 5.73 7.66
CA ARG A 3 9.37 4.31 7.46
C ARG A 3 9.25 3.83 6.00
N GLU A 4 8.45 4.51 5.18
CA GLU A 4 8.27 4.19 3.75
C GLU A 4 9.40 4.80 2.91
N ILE A 5 9.79 6.04 3.22
CA ILE A 5 11.01 6.68 2.71
C ILE A 5 12.19 5.77 3.03
N GLU A 6 12.31 5.27 4.26
CA GLU A 6 13.39 4.33 4.65
C GLU A 6 13.39 3.04 3.81
N SER A 7 12.24 2.37 3.62
CA SER A 7 12.18 1.13 2.83
C SER A 7 12.57 1.33 1.37
N TRP A 8 12.07 2.39 0.72
CA TRP A 8 12.34 2.66 -0.70
C TRP A 8 13.76 3.19 -0.91
N TYR A 9 14.23 4.03 0.02
CA TYR A 9 15.60 4.49 0.05
C TYR A 9 16.59 3.33 0.26
N ASN A 10 16.22 2.31 1.03
CA ASN A 10 17.05 1.11 1.20
C ASN A 10 17.20 0.31 -0.10
N GLU A 11 16.12 0.12 -0.87
CA GLU A 11 16.17 -0.57 -2.16
C GLU A 11 17.00 0.23 -3.18
N PHE A 12 16.78 1.54 -3.26
CA PHE A 12 17.60 2.42 -4.09
C PHE A 12 19.06 2.46 -3.66
N SER A 13 19.33 2.44 -2.35
CA SER A 13 20.70 2.39 -1.83
C SER A 13 21.40 1.09 -2.19
N ARG A 14 20.68 -0.05 -2.16
CA ARG A 14 21.20 -1.33 -2.65
C ARG A 14 21.52 -1.28 -4.13
N PHE A 15 20.60 -0.76 -4.96
CA PHE A 15 20.86 -0.57 -6.38
C PHE A 15 22.10 0.31 -6.61
N ARG A 16 22.18 1.45 -5.91
CA ARG A 16 23.30 2.39 -6.05
C ARG A 16 24.64 1.76 -5.68
N ALA A 17 24.64 0.80 -4.76
CA ALA A 17 25.84 0.07 -4.35
C ALA A 17 26.30 -0.99 -5.38
N THR A 18 25.39 -1.52 -6.20
CA THR A 18 25.67 -2.66 -7.09
C THR A 18 25.67 -2.32 -8.57
N ALA A 19 24.95 -1.28 -8.98
CA ALA A 19 24.77 -0.94 -10.39
C ALA A 19 25.90 -0.05 -10.92
N LYS A 20 26.44 -0.43 -12.08
CA LYS A 20 27.36 0.42 -12.84
C LYS A 20 26.58 1.60 -13.45
N PRO A 21 27.05 2.85 -13.31
CA PRO A 21 26.38 4.00 -13.93
C PRO A 21 26.32 3.83 -15.45
N VAL A 22 25.13 3.97 -16.03
CA VAL A 22 24.89 3.83 -17.48
C VAL A 22 24.86 5.18 -18.21
N LEU A 23 24.77 6.30 -17.48
CA LEU A 23 24.62 7.62 -18.09
C LEU A 23 25.94 8.27 -18.51
N SER A 24 25.94 8.83 -19.72
CA SER A 24 27.00 9.69 -20.23
C SER A 24 27.07 11.04 -19.49
N LEU A 25 28.17 11.77 -19.66
CA LEU A 25 28.31 13.12 -19.10
C LEU A 25 27.26 14.09 -19.66
N GLU A 26 26.91 13.96 -20.94
CA GLU A 26 25.90 14.77 -21.61
C GLU A 26 24.50 14.52 -21.03
N GLN A 27 24.11 13.25 -20.88
CA GLN A 27 22.84 12.87 -20.27
C GLN A 27 22.71 13.39 -18.83
N LYS A 28 23.80 13.31 -18.05
CA LYS A 28 23.82 13.89 -16.69
C LYS A 28 23.65 15.41 -16.70
N ARG A 29 24.24 16.11 -17.67
CA ARG A 29 24.09 17.57 -17.83
C ARG A 29 22.67 17.94 -18.24
N SER A 30 22.09 17.23 -19.21
CA SER A 30 20.72 17.45 -19.68
C SER A 30 19.71 17.22 -18.55
N ALA A 31 19.80 16.11 -17.79
CA ALA A 31 18.95 15.86 -16.63
C ALA A 31 19.03 16.98 -15.58
N LYS A 32 20.24 17.42 -15.21
CA LYS A 32 20.41 18.53 -14.26
C LYS A 32 19.87 19.85 -14.81
N GLY A 33 20.11 20.13 -16.08
CA GLY A 33 19.61 21.33 -16.76
C GLY A 33 18.08 21.38 -16.81
N TYR A 34 17.44 20.24 -17.08
CA TYR A 34 15.98 20.13 -17.09
C TYR A 34 15.35 20.62 -15.78
N PHE A 35 15.84 20.10 -14.65
CA PHE A 35 15.32 20.41 -13.32
C PHE A 35 15.77 21.78 -12.78
N ALA A 36 16.95 22.27 -13.19
CA ALA A 36 17.43 23.60 -12.81
C ALA A 36 16.50 24.73 -13.28
N ARG A 37 15.83 24.56 -14.43
CA ARG A 37 14.81 25.51 -14.93
C ARG A 37 13.61 25.67 -13.99
N TYR A 38 13.36 24.68 -13.15
CA TYR A 38 12.31 24.71 -12.13
C TYR A 38 12.87 25.02 -10.73
N GLY A 39 14.15 25.43 -10.63
CA GLY A 39 14.79 25.78 -9.36
C GLY A 39 15.33 24.59 -8.57
N PHE A 40 15.33 23.37 -9.13
CA PHE A 40 15.79 22.17 -8.42
C PHE A 40 17.22 21.77 -8.80
N LYS A 41 18.03 21.50 -7.78
CA LYS A 41 19.35 20.88 -7.93
C LYS A 41 19.25 19.39 -7.59
N ILE A 42 19.45 18.54 -8.58
CA ILE A 42 19.26 17.09 -8.42
C ILE A 42 20.57 16.29 -8.51
N LYS A 43 20.57 15.09 -7.93
CA LYS A 43 21.52 14.01 -8.28
C LYS A 43 20.94 13.16 -9.41
N THR A 44 21.79 12.59 -10.25
CA THR A 44 21.37 11.76 -11.39
C THR A 44 21.32 10.26 -11.07
N ASP A 45 21.37 9.90 -9.79
CA ASP A 45 21.34 8.50 -9.35
C ASP A 45 20.01 7.84 -9.75
N TRP A 46 18.89 8.57 -9.66
CA TRP A 46 17.58 8.11 -10.12
C TRP A 46 17.49 7.97 -11.63
N HIS A 47 18.04 8.92 -12.40
CA HIS A 47 18.12 8.79 -13.85
C HIS A 47 18.94 7.56 -14.26
N ASN A 48 20.05 7.27 -13.58
CA ASN A 48 20.81 6.04 -13.80
C ASN A 48 19.94 4.82 -13.51
N TYR A 49 19.21 4.81 -12.38
CA TYR A 49 18.32 3.71 -12.01
C TYR A 49 17.28 3.42 -13.08
N TYR A 50 16.48 4.42 -13.46
CA TYR A 50 15.42 4.23 -14.44
C TYR A 50 15.98 3.85 -15.82
N THR A 51 17.10 4.46 -16.25
CA THR A 51 17.73 4.14 -17.53
C THR A 51 18.27 2.71 -17.53
N ALA A 52 18.88 2.25 -16.43
CA ALA A 52 19.36 0.88 -16.31
C ALA A 52 18.20 -0.14 -16.31
N MET A 53 17.05 0.21 -15.74
CA MET A 53 15.87 -0.66 -15.68
C MET A 53 15.09 -0.72 -17.00
N THR A 54 15.03 0.40 -17.74
CA THR A 54 14.20 0.52 -18.95
C THR A 54 14.99 0.39 -20.24
N GLY A 55 16.31 0.60 -20.21
CA GLY A 55 17.14 0.75 -21.40
C GLY A 55 17.04 2.12 -22.08
N GLU A 56 16.16 3.00 -21.61
CA GLU A 56 15.88 4.29 -22.23
C GLU A 56 16.23 5.45 -21.30
N PHE A 57 16.94 6.45 -21.82
CA PHE A 57 17.22 7.66 -21.07
C PHE A 57 16.10 8.70 -21.27
N SER A 58 15.69 9.35 -20.20
CA SER A 58 14.86 10.55 -20.24
C SER A 58 15.34 11.57 -19.22
N GLU A 59 15.58 12.80 -19.67
CA GLU A 59 15.90 13.92 -18.77
C GLU A 59 14.73 14.24 -17.81
N LYS A 60 13.51 13.84 -18.18
CA LYS A 60 12.26 14.08 -17.44
C LYS A 60 12.02 13.08 -16.32
N TYR A 61 12.84 12.04 -16.18
CA TYR A 61 12.70 11.12 -15.05
C TYR A 61 12.79 11.86 -13.73
N ILE A 62 11.75 11.72 -12.91
CA ILE A 62 11.63 12.45 -11.65
C ILE A 62 12.45 11.72 -10.58
N PRO A 63 13.45 12.38 -9.97
CA PRO A 63 14.17 11.82 -8.84
C PRO A 63 13.22 11.44 -7.70
N GLY A 64 13.41 10.26 -7.10
CA GLY A 64 12.53 9.77 -6.04
C GLY A 64 12.50 10.70 -4.81
N ASP A 65 13.64 11.29 -4.46
CA ASP A 65 13.71 12.33 -3.43
C ASP A 65 12.85 13.55 -3.78
N LEU A 66 12.92 14.04 -5.02
CA LEU A 66 12.06 15.13 -5.46
C LEU A 66 10.56 14.75 -5.45
N MET A 67 10.23 13.54 -5.91
CA MET A 67 8.86 13.03 -5.90
C MET A 67 8.27 13.00 -4.49
N TYR A 68 8.95 12.38 -3.53
CA TYR A 68 8.39 12.14 -2.20
C TYR A 68 8.55 13.32 -1.23
N THR A 69 9.55 14.20 -1.42
CA THR A 69 9.79 15.31 -0.49
C THR A 69 9.22 16.63 -0.95
N VAL A 70 8.93 16.79 -2.25
CA VAL A 70 8.42 18.04 -2.81
C VAL A 70 7.09 17.82 -3.51
N ILE A 71 7.04 16.96 -4.53
CA ILE A 71 5.87 16.85 -5.41
C ILE A 71 4.66 16.27 -4.68
N VAL A 72 4.80 15.11 -4.02
CA VAL A 72 3.70 14.49 -3.27
C VAL A 72 3.18 15.41 -2.16
N PRO A 73 4.03 16.02 -1.30
CA PRO A 73 3.57 16.97 -0.28
C PRO A 73 2.93 18.24 -0.84
N TYR A 74 3.36 18.70 -2.02
CA TYR A 74 2.76 19.86 -2.67
C TYR A 74 1.37 19.56 -3.25
N LEU A 75 1.19 18.36 -3.81
CA LEU A 75 -0.07 17.96 -4.46
C LEU A 75 -1.12 17.42 -3.49
N ASN A 76 -0.75 17.12 -2.24
CA ASN A 76 -1.64 16.50 -1.26
C ASN A 76 -1.64 17.26 0.05
N TYR A 77 -2.80 17.37 0.69
CA TYR A 77 -2.88 17.89 2.05
C TYR A 77 -2.40 16.84 3.05
N MET A 78 -1.10 16.86 3.33
CA MET A 78 -0.40 15.83 4.11
C MET A 78 -0.94 15.55 5.51
N PRO A 79 -1.58 16.48 6.24
CA PRO A 79 -2.20 16.16 7.52
C PRO A 79 -3.25 15.02 7.47
N PHE A 80 -3.85 14.75 6.29
CA PHE A 80 -4.78 13.62 6.12
C PHE A 80 -4.11 12.29 5.76
N GLU A 81 -2.79 12.25 5.49
CA GLU A 81 -2.08 11.03 5.07
C GLU A 81 -2.35 9.85 6.02
N SER A 82 -2.14 10.06 7.32
CA SER A 82 -2.31 9.00 8.34
C SER A 82 -3.74 8.47 8.41
N ALA A 83 -4.73 9.34 8.27
CA ALA A 83 -6.14 8.95 8.28
C ALA A 83 -6.50 8.14 7.03
N TYR A 84 -5.98 8.52 5.86
CA TYR A 84 -6.21 7.79 4.61
C TYR A 84 -5.42 6.49 4.50
N GLN A 85 -4.36 6.30 5.30
CA GLN A 85 -3.62 5.03 5.37
C GLN A 85 -4.34 3.97 6.20
N ASP A 86 -5.22 4.35 7.12
CA ASP A 86 -5.93 3.42 8.01
C ASP A 86 -7.08 2.72 7.28
N LYS A 87 -6.85 1.44 6.96
CA LYS A 87 -7.81 0.59 6.25
C LYS A 87 -9.12 0.36 7.01
N SER A 88 -9.15 0.59 8.33
CA SER A 88 -10.35 0.41 9.14
C SER A 88 -11.42 1.47 8.86
N PHE A 89 -11.05 2.63 8.31
CA PHE A 89 -11.96 3.74 8.03
C PHE A 89 -12.53 3.73 6.60
N TYR A 90 -12.10 2.82 5.73
CA TYR A 90 -12.41 2.89 4.30
C TYR A 90 -13.90 2.73 4.01
N SER A 91 -14.62 1.89 4.75
CA SER A 91 -16.08 1.75 4.60
C SER A 91 -16.81 3.05 4.90
N ARG A 92 -16.30 3.86 5.83
CA ARG A 92 -16.86 5.16 6.19
C ARG A 92 -16.47 6.28 5.22
N LEU A 93 -15.22 6.25 4.73
CA LEU A 93 -14.73 7.24 3.78
C LEU A 93 -15.32 7.05 2.37
N PHE A 94 -15.56 5.80 1.98
CA PHE A 94 -16.00 5.42 0.64
C PHE A 94 -17.23 4.49 0.68
N PRO A 95 -18.37 4.93 1.24
CA PRO A 95 -19.55 4.07 1.44
C PRO A 95 -20.14 3.55 0.12
N ASN A 96 -19.91 4.27 -0.98
CA ASN A 96 -20.41 3.92 -2.31
C ASN A 96 -19.41 3.12 -3.15
N VAL A 97 -18.27 2.72 -2.57
CA VAL A 97 -17.26 1.92 -3.25
C VAL A 97 -17.34 0.49 -2.73
N LEU A 98 -17.33 -0.48 -3.66
CA LEU A 98 -17.28 -1.90 -3.30
C LEU A 98 -15.97 -2.20 -2.56
N GLN A 99 -16.09 -2.82 -1.41
CA GLN A 99 -14.97 -3.17 -0.53
C GLN A 99 -15.16 -4.62 -0.03
N PRO A 100 -14.07 -5.32 0.37
CA PRO A 100 -14.21 -6.58 1.08
C PRO A 100 -15.07 -6.38 2.32
N GLU A 101 -16.05 -7.26 2.54
CA GLU A 101 -16.92 -7.20 3.71
C GLU A 101 -16.09 -7.37 4.99
N CYS A 102 -16.12 -6.32 5.84
CA CYS A 102 -15.53 -6.38 7.17
C CYS A 102 -16.37 -7.31 8.05
N ILE A 103 -15.72 -8.06 8.93
CA ILE A 103 -16.40 -8.87 9.93
C ILE A 103 -16.13 -8.29 11.32
N VAL A 104 -14.85 -8.15 11.65
CA VAL A 104 -14.36 -7.56 12.89
C VAL A 104 -13.17 -6.70 12.56
N GLN A 105 -13.07 -5.55 13.20
CA GLN A 105 -11.86 -4.75 13.21
C GLN A 105 -11.53 -4.28 14.60
N ARG A 106 -10.25 -4.12 14.87
CA ARG A 106 -9.73 -3.51 16.09
C ARG A 106 -8.97 -2.26 15.69
N THR A 107 -9.38 -1.12 16.23
CA THR A 107 -8.75 0.17 15.98
C THR A 107 -8.50 0.83 17.32
N HIS A 108 -7.23 1.13 17.61
CA HIS A 108 -6.82 1.74 18.87
C HIS A 108 -7.39 1.03 20.11
N SER A 109 -7.29 -0.30 20.12
CA SER A 109 -7.75 -1.19 21.19
C SER A 109 -9.26 -1.41 21.30
N PHE A 110 -10.09 -0.70 20.53
CA PHE A 110 -11.54 -0.89 20.50
C PHE A 110 -11.94 -1.84 19.36
N PHE A 111 -12.86 -2.76 19.64
CA PHE A 111 -13.42 -3.66 18.64
C PHE A 111 -14.68 -3.06 18.01
N TYR A 112 -14.84 -3.33 16.72
CA TYR A 112 -16.01 -2.94 15.95
C TYR A 112 -16.49 -4.09 15.06
N ASN A 113 -17.79 -4.16 14.84
CA ASN A 113 -18.39 -5.08 13.87
C ASN A 113 -18.34 -4.51 12.43
N ASN A 114 -18.99 -5.21 11.50
CA ASN A 114 -19.11 -4.84 10.09
C ASN A 114 -19.80 -3.49 9.83
N GLU A 115 -20.65 -3.04 10.75
CA GLU A 115 -21.39 -1.76 10.69
C GLU A 115 -20.63 -0.61 11.37
N TYR A 116 -19.38 -0.84 11.80
CA TYR A 116 -18.59 0.11 12.58
C TYR A 116 -19.22 0.42 13.95
N LEU A 117 -20.06 -0.48 14.48
CA LEU A 117 -20.59 -0.36 15.84
C LEU A 117 -19.58 -0.95 16.83
N PRO A 118 -19.31 -0.26 17.96
CA PRO A 118 -18.41 -0.77 18.98
C PRO A 118 -18.99 -2.05 19.60
N ILE A 119 -18.13 -3.04 19.80
CA ILE A 119 -18.49 -4.33 20.41
C ILE A 119 -17.47 -4.70 21.49
N LEU A 120 -17.86 -5.60 22.38
CA LEU A 120 -16.93 -6.17 23.36
C LEU A 120 -15.96 -7.15 22.71
N LYS A 121 -14.82 -7.41 23.36
CA LYS A 121 -13.83 -8.37 22.88
C LYS A 121 -14.42 -9.78 22.77
N GLU A 122 -15.26 -10.15 23.72
CA GLU A 122 -15.93 -11.45 23.79
C GLU A 122 -16.87 -11.65 22.60
N GLU A 123 -17.60 -10.60 22.21
CA GLU A 123 -18.43 -10.59 21.01
C GLU A 123 -17.58 -10.73 19.74
N ALA A 124 -16.45 -10.02 19.67
CA ALA A 124 -15.51 -10.14 18.55
C ALA A 124 -14.93 -11.56 18.44
N ILE A 125 -14.65 -12.22 19.58
CA ILE A 125 -14.20 -13.61 19.63
C ILE A 125 -15.29 -14.56 19.13
N GLU A 126 -16.53 -14.38 19.61
CA GLU A 126 -17.66 -15.22 19.21
C GLU A 126 -17.98 -15.07 17.72
N LEU A 127 -17.91 -13.85 17.17
CA LEU A 127 -18.02 -13.61 15.74
C LEU A 127 -17.01 -14.45 14.97
N CYS A 128 -15.75 -14.50 15.42
CA CYS A 128 -14.65 -15.23 14.77
C CYS A 128 -14.60 -16.74 15.08
N LYS A 129 -15.62 -17.31 15.72
CA LYS A 129 -15.59 -18.71 16.16
C LYS A 129 -15.58 -19.71 15.01
N ASN A 130 -16.33 -19.43 13.96
CA ASN A 130 -16.43 -20.28 12.77
C ASN A 130 -16.47 -19.42 11.51
N MET A 131 -15.40 -19.46 10.73
CA MET A 131 -15.27 -18.74 9.46
C MET A 131 -14.39 -19.50 8.50
N GLU A 132 -14.73 -19.45 7.22
CA GLU A 132 -13.90 -20.02 6.18
C GLU A 132 -13.25 -18.94 5.34
N GLN A 133 -11.95 -19.10 5.08
CA GLN A 133 -11.20 -18.29 4.12
C GLN A 133 -11.37 -16.78 4.34
N VAL A 134 -11.07 -16.30 5.55
CA VAL A 134 -11.05 -14.87 5.87
C VAL A 134 -9.63 -14.31 5.80
N ILE A 135 -9.51 -13.01 5.53
CA ILE A 135 -8.25 -12.30 5.51
C ILE A 135 -8.13 -11.47 6.78
N ILE A 136 -7.06 -11.68 7.55
CA ILE A 136 -6.64 -10.75 8.60
C ILE A 136 -5.44 -9.93 8.10
N LYS A 137 -5.42 -8.63 8.40
CA LYS A 137 -4.32 -7.73 8.04
C LYS A 137 -4.19 -6.55 9.00
N PRO A 138 -3.00 -5.98 9.20
CA PRO A 138 -2.85 -4.74 9.94
C PRO A 138 -3.44 -3.57 9.16
N THR A 139 -4.13 -2.66 9.83
CA THR A 139 -4.86 -1.56 9.18
C THR A 139 -3.95 -0.38 8.86
N ILE A 140 -3.01 -0.07 9.75
CA ILE A 140 -2.02 1.01 9.64
C ILE A 140 -0.60 0.48 9.46
N PHE A 141 0.29 1.33 8.93
CA PHE A 141 1.73 1.07 8.76
C PHE A 141 2.09 -0.26 8.07
N SER A 142 1.14 -0.84 7.32
CA SER A 142 1.33 -2.06 6.54
C SER A 142 1.55 -1.72 5.06
N CYS A 143 2.65 -2.21 4.52
CA CYS A 143 3.03 -2.09 3.11
C CYS A 143 3.37 -3.47 2.54
N GLN A 144 3.24 -3.62 1.22
CA GLN A 144 3.73 -4.79 0.48
C GLN A 144 3.15 -6.14 0.97
N GLY A 145 1.89 -6.15 1.43
CA GLY A 145 1.24 -7.38 1.92
C GLY A 145 1.78 -7.91 3.25
N ARG A 146 2.69 -7.19 3.93
CA ARG A 146 3.22 -7.63 5.23
C ARG A 146 2.09 -7.75 6.26
N GLY A 147 2.05 -8.91 6.92
CA GLY A 147 1.05 -9.23 7.93
C GLY A 147 -0.32 -9.62 7.37
N VAL A 148 -0.49 -9.74 6.05
CA VAL A 148 -1.73 -10.26 5.47
C VAL A 148 -1.71 -11.79 5.56
N LYS A 149 -2.74 -12.40 6.17
CA LYS A 149 -2.88 -13.85 6.27
C LYS A 149 -4.29 -14.28 5.84
N LEU A 150 -4.35 -15.41 5.12
CA LEU A 150 -5.58 -16.17 4.89
C LEU A 150 -5.77 -17.17 6.03
N ILE A 151 -6.93 -17.13 6.67
CA ILE A 151 -7.24 -17.89 7.88
C ILE A 151 -8.60 -18.57 7.73
N THR A 152 -8.72 -19.77 8.30
CA THR A 152 -9.99 -20.43 8.57
C THR A 152 -10.11 -20.65 10.07
N PHE A 153 -11.24 -20.26 10.65
CA PHE A 153 -11.58 -20.50 12.04
C PHE A 153 -12.55 -21.68 12.16
N LYS A 154 -12.24 -22.62 13.04
CA LYS A 154 -13.13 -23.73 13.41
C LYS A 154 -13.12 -23.89 14.92
N ASN A 155 -14.29 -23.78 15.54
CA ASN A 155 -14.45 -23.85 17.00
C ASN A 155 -13.49 -22.92 17.76
N GLY A 156 -13.31 -21.69 17.27
CA GLY A 156 -12.47 -20.66 17.90
C GLY A 156 -10.96 -20.85 17.71
N LYS A 157 -10.54 -21.74 16.80
CA LYS A 157 -9.13 -21.94 16.45
C LYS A 157 -8.87 -21.76 14.96
N THR A 158 -7.72 -21.18 14.64
CA THR A 158 -7.22 -21.02 13.27
C THR A 158 -6.67 -22.35 12.72
N ASN A 159 -6.43 -22.39 11.41
CA ASN A 159 -5.80 -23.54 10.74
C ASN A 159 -4.34 -23.80 11.18
N ASP A 160 -3.65 -22.80 11.75
CA ASP A 160 -2.33 -22.95 12.38
C ASP A 160 -2.41 -23.20 13.90
N GLY A 161 -3.61 -23.40 14.45
CA GLY A 161 -3.85 -23.86 15.83
C GLY A 161 -3.98 -22.78 16.88
N LEU A 162 -3.82 -21.50 16.51
CA LEU A 162 -4.01 -20.35 17.41
C LEU A 162 -5.49 -20.21 17.77
N THR A 163 -5.78 -19.87 19.01
CA THR A 163 -7.09 -19.35 19.40
C THR A 163 -7.32 -17.96 18.79
N VAL A 164 -8.59 -17.56 18.69
CA VAL A 164 -8.94 -16.19 18.25
C VAL A 164 -8.23 -15.13 19.10
N GLU A 165 -8.17 -15.33 20.41
CA GLU A 165 -7.54 -14.40 21.33
C GLU A 165 -6.02 -14.29 21.13
N GLU A 166 -5.32 -15.42 20.96
CA GLU A 166 -3.88 -15.43 20.65
C GLU A 166 -3.60 -14.70 19.33
N LEU A 167 -4.45 -14.88 18.32
CA LEU A 167 -4.32 -14.17 17.05
C LEU A 167 -4.52 -12.66 17.23
N PHE A 168 -5.53 -12.24 18.01
CA PHE A 168 -5.77 -10.82 18.31
C PHE A 168 -4.56 -10.19 19.03
N ASN A 169 -3.97 -10.91 19.98
CA ASN A 169 -2.77 -10.47 20.68
C ASN A 169 -1.56 -10.36 19.74
N LEU A 170 -1.41 -11.28 18.79
CA LEU A 170 -0.34 -11.26 17.79
C LEU A 170 -0.44 -10.03 16.86
N TYR A 171 -1.65 -9.66 16.44
CA TYR A 171 -1.88 -8.49 15.58
C TYR A 171 -1.92 -7.16 16.35
N GLY A 172 -2.14 -7.20 17.66
CA GLY A 172 -2.17 -6.04 18.53
C GLY A 172 -3.42 -5.18 18.34
N ASP A 173 -3.26 -3.86 18.37
CA ASP A 173 -4.37 -2.92 18.51
C ASP A 173 -5.00 -2.45 17.20
N ASN A 174 -4.43 -2.83 16.05
CA ASN A 174 -4.81 -2.28 14.74
C ASN A 174 -4.84 -3.36 13.66
N PHE A 175 -5.98 -4.02 13.51
CA PHE A 175 -6.19 -5.03 12.48
C PHE A 175 -7.65 -5.10 12.01
N ILE A 176 -7.83 -5.73 10.87
CA ILE A 176 -9.16 -5.99 10.30
C ILE A 176 -9.22 -7.42 9.77
N ILE A 177 -10.35 -8.07 10.03
CA ILE A 177 -10.73 -9.38 9.50
C ILE A 177 -11.85 -9.16 8.49
N GLN A 178 -11.63 -9.62 7.26
CA GLN A 178 -12.55 -9.42 6.14
C GLN A 178 -12.81 -10.73 5.41
N LYS A 179 -13.97 -10.85 4.75
CA LYS A 179 -14.21 -11.95 3.81
C LYS A 179 -13.20 -11.89 2.67
N ARG A 180 -12.70 -13.06 2.25
CA ARG A 180 -11.86 -13.16 1.05
C ARG A 180 -12.68 -12.79 -0.18
N ILE A 181 -12.12 -11.92 -1.02
CA ILE A 181 -12.71 -11.60 -2.33
C ILE A 181 -12.62 -12.82 -3.24
N LYS A 182 -13.73 -13.19 -3.87
CA LYS A 182 -13.75 -14.10 -5.00
C LYS A 182 -13.45 -13.32 -6.27
N GLN A 183 -12.27 -13.53 -6.85
CA GLN A 183 -11.89 -12.87 -8.09
C GLN A 183 -12.74 -13.35 -9.29
N HIS A 184 -12.93 -12.47 -10.27
CA HIS A 184 -13.61 -12.81 -11.52
C HIS A 184 -12.79 -13.81 -12.35
N GLN A 185 -13.45 -14.65 -13.16
CA GLN A 185 -12.80 -15.74 -13.90
C GLN A 185 -11.66 -15.26 -14.81
N PHE A 186 -11.83 -14.09 -15.43
CA PHE A 186 -10.83 -13.47 -16.31
C PHE A 186 -9.52 -13.18 -15.56
N PHE A 187 -9.61 -12.65 -14.34
CA PHE A 187 -8.43 -12.41 -13.54
C PHE A 187 -7.84 -13.72 -13.02
N ALA A 188 -8.70 -14.68 -12.65
CA ALA A 188 -8.26 -16.00 -12.22
C ALA A 188 -7.48 -16.76 -13.31
N SER A 189 -7.75 -16.52 -14.60
CA SER A 189 -6.97 -17.16 -15.68
C SER A 189 -5.55 -16.61 -15.80
N LEU A 190 -5.25 -15.42 -15.25
CA LEU A 190 -3.89 -14.91 -15.16
C LEU A 190 -3.13 -15.55 -14.00
N ASN A 191 -3.74 -15.52 -12.81
CA ASN A 191 -3.23 -16.22 -11.63
C ASN A 191 -4.36 -16.57 -10.65
N GLY A 192 -4.83 -17.81 -10.68
CA GLY A 192 -5.92 -18.26 -9.80
C GLY A 192 -5.52 -18.43 -8.34
N SER A 193 -4.22 -18.57 -8.06
CA SER A 193 -3.69 -18.84 -6.72
C SER A 193 -3.65 -17.60 -5.82
N SER A 194 -3.65 -16.40 -6.42
CA SER A 194 -3.59 -15.12 -5.71
C SER A 194 -4.70 -14.17 -6.19
N LEU A 195 -4.88 -13.05 -5.49
CA LEU A 195 -5.78 -12.00 -5.94
C LEU A 195 -5.03 -11.10 -6.93
N ASN A 196 -5.43 -11.14 -8.21
CA ASN A 196 -4.93 -10.18 -9.19
C ASN A 196 -5.54 -8.81 -8.92
N THR A 197 -4.76 -7.76 -9.13
CA THR A 197 -5.15 -6.40 -8.80
C THR A 197 -4.70 -5.45 -9.89
N MET A 198 -5.64 -4.72 -10.48
CA MET A 198 -5.31 -3.60 -11.36
C MET A 198 -5.00 -2.38 -10.51
N ARG A 199 -3.93 -1.67 -10.86
CA ARG A 199 -3.54 -0.41 -10.23
C ARG A 199 -3.67 0.72 -11.23
N ILE A 200 -4.42 1.74 -10.84
CA ILE A 200 -4.59 2.97 -11.61
C ILE A 200 -3.86 4.09 -10.87
N LEU A 201 -2.96 4.77 -11.57
CA LEU A 201 -2.32 5.99 -11.07
C LEU A 201 -3.05 7.20 -11.65
N THR A 202 -3.64 8.01 -10.77
CA THR A 202 -4.34 9.23 -11.16
C THR A 202 -3.72 10.46 -10.52
N LEU A 203 -3.86 11.61 -11.19
CA LEU A 203 -3.51 12.92 -10.67
C LEU A 203 -4.74 13.81 -10.66
N ARG A 204 -5.02 14.48 -9.55
CA ARG A 204 -6.03 15.54 -9.50
C ARG A 204 -5.42 16.86 -9.93
N MET A 205 -6.00 17.48 -10.97
CA MET A 205 -5.65 18.81 -11.45
C MET A 205 -6.86 19.72 -11.35
N GLY A 206 -6.93 20.52 -10.28
CA GLY A 206 -8.10 21.34 -9.98
C GLY A 206 -9.35 20.46 -9.80
N ASN A 207 -10.29 20.57 -10.74
CA ASN A 207 -11.54 19.83 -10.75
C ASN A 207 -11.49 18.54 -11.59
N GLU A 208 -10.36 18.26 -12.25
CA GLU A 208 -10.20 17.10 -13.12
C GLU A 208 -9.37 16.00 -12.46
N ILE A 209 -9.69 14.75 -12.78
CA ILE A 209 -8.89 13.57 -12.45
C ILE A 209 -8.31 13.03 -13.75
N VAL A 210 -6.99 13.12 -13.89
CA VAL A 210 -6.25 12.66 -15.06
C VAL A 210 -5.66 11.29 -14.76
N SER A 211 -5.89 10.30 -15.62
CA SER A 211 -5.20 9.02 -15.52
C SER A 211 -3.78 9.15 -16.09
N LEU A 212 -2.78 8.78 -15.29
CA LEU A 212 -1.37 8.84 -15.67
C LEU A 212 -0.89 7.50 -16.23
N SER A 213 -1.25 6.40 -15.57
CA SER A 213 -0.92 5.05 -16.01
C SER A 213 -1.85 4.02 -15.40
N HIS A 214 -1.95 2.88 -16.08
CA HIS A 214 -2.66 1.70 -15.60
C HIS A 214 -1.69 0.51 -15.66
N ALA A 215 -1.60 -0.25 -14.59
CA ALA A 215 -0.88 -1.52 -14.55
C ALA A 215 -1.88 -2.63 -14.19
N VAL A 216 -1.83 -3.74 -14.92
CA VAL A 216 -2.62 -4.96 -14.65
C VAL A 216 -1.77 -5.93 -13.86
#